data_AF-A0A3M1GCY5-F1
#
_entry.id   AF-A0A3M1GCY5-F1
#
_cell.length_a   1.000
_cell.length_b   1.000
_cell.length_c   1.000
_cell.angle_alpha   90.00
_cell.angle_beta   90.00
_cell.angle_gamma   90.00
#
_symmetry.space_group_name_H-M   'P 1'
#
loop_
_entity.id
_entity.type
_entity.pdbx_description
1 polymer ?
#
loop_
_entity_poly.entity_id
_entity_poly.type
_entity_poly.pdbx_seq_one_letter_code
_entity_poly.pdbx_strand_id
1 'polypeptide(L)'
;SVTPEYLVRIGLLDADKLPGANADLGLLMARALDKIAFLPFGLLVDKWRWQVFSGAVPPARYNDAWWELRRRYQGVTAPVPRAEQAFDPGAKFHIPGNTPYMRYFLAHILQFQFHEAACRQAGWQGPLHRCSIYGNRDVGARFKAMLEMGASRPWPEALAAFTGARAIDAHAIGAYFAPLMAWLVEQNKGRQCGW
;
A
#
# COMPACT_ATOMS: atom_id res chain seq x y z
N SER A 1 2.23 -13.23 -0.35
CA SER A 1 2.62 -14.30 0.58
C SER A 1 3.86 -15.04 0.07
N VAL A 2 4.94 -14.32 -0.26
CA VAL A 2 6.23 -14.93 -0.63
C VAL A 2 7.17 -14.62 0.53
N THR A 3 7.29 -15.57 1.43
CA THR A 3 8.17 -15.50 2.61
C THR A 3 9.34 -16.46 2.43
N PRO A 4 10.46 -16.31 3.15
CA PRO A 4 11.54 -17.29 3.12
C PRO A 4 11.05 -18.71 3.46
N GLU A 5 10.14 -18.87 4.41
CA GLU A 5 9.53 -20.17 4.76
C GLU A 5 8.73 -20.76 3.60
N TYR A 6 8.05 -19.91 2.81
CA TYR A 6 7.39 -20.36 1.59
C TYR A 6 8.39 -20.86 0.55
N LEU A 7 9.51 -20.15 0.34
CA LEU A 7 10.55 -20.56 -0.61
C LEU A 7 11.17 -21.91 -0.24
N VAL A 8 11.34 -22.19 1.05
CA VAL A 8 11.78 -23.53 1.52
C VAL A 8 10.75 -24.59 1.15
N ARG A 9 9.46 -24.35 1.40
CA ARG A 9 8.40 -25.32 1.10
C ARG A 9 8.27 -25.68 -0.37
N ILE A 10 8.65 -24.78 -1.28
CA ILE A 10 8.60 -25.03 -2.73
C ILE A 10 9.96 -25.42 -3.32
N GLY A 11 10.99 -25.63 -2.49
CA GLY A 11 12.31 -26.07 -2.94
C GLY A 11 13.16 -25.01 -3.65
N LEU A 12 12.87 -23.72 -3.44
CA LEU A 12 13.67 -22.60 -3.98
C LEU A 12 14.65 -22.00 -2.96
N LEU A 13 14.62 -22.47 -1.71
CA LEU A 13 15.56 -22.08 -0.66
C LEU A 13 15.86 -23.30 0.22
N ASP A 14 17.13 -23.58 0.49
CA ASP A 14 17.50 -24.65 1.40
C ASP A 14 17.14 -24.28 2.85
N ALA A 15 16.69 -25.26 3.64
CA ALA A 15 16.20 -25.01 5.00
C ALA A 15 17.29 -24.46 5.95
N ASP A 16 18.56 -24.83 5.73
CA ASP A 16 19.71 -24.32 6.47
C ASP A 16 20.08 -22.87 6.09
N LYS A 17 19.54 -22.36 4.98
CA LYS A 17 19.69 -20.98 4.51
C LYS A 17 18.53 -20.08 4.90
N LEU A 18 17.57 -20.58 5.69
CA LEU A 18 16.43 -19.79 6.15
C LEU A 18 16.93 -18.62 7.03
N PRO A 19 16.70 -17.37 6.63
CA PRO A 19 17.18 -16.23 7.37
C PRO A 19 16.41 -16.02 8.68
N GLY A 20 17.13 -15.65 9.73
CA GLY A 20 16.57 -15.29 11.04
C GLY A 20 15.80 -13.96 11.03
N ALA A 21 15.19 -13.62 12.17
CA ALA A 21 14.44 -12.38 12.35
C ALA A 21 15.26 -11.11 12.10
N ASN A 22 16.58 -11.18 12.29
CA ASN A 22 17.52 -10.10 12.00
C ASN A 22 17.54 -9.70 10.51
N ALA A 23 17.19 -10.58 9.59
CA ALA A 23 17.16 -10.29 8.16
C ALA A 23 15.84 -9.66 7.69
N ASP A 24 14.80 -9.63 8.53
CA ASP A 24 13.47 -9.13 8.15
C ASP A 24 13.50 -7.63 7.82
N LEU A 25 14.37 -6.87 8.49
CA LEU A 25 14.42 -5.41 8.35
C LEU A 25 14.72 -4.96 6.92
N GLY A 26 15.64 -5.63 6.22
CA GLY A 26 15.95 -5.31 4.82
C GLY A 26 14.76 -5.57 3.89
N LEU A 27 14.08 -6.71 4.09
CA LEU A 27 12.89 -7.09 3.32
C LEU A 27 11.72 -6.13 3.59
N LEU A 28 11.49 -5.78 4.85
CA LEU A 28 10.47 -4.83 5.27
C LEU A 28 10.78 -3.44 4.73
N MET A 29 12.03 -2.98 4.77
CA MET A 29 12.43 -1.68 4.23
C MET A 29 12.17 -1.62 2.72
N ALA A 30 12.61 -2.63 1.96
CA ALA A 30 12.35 -2.69 0.53
C ALA A 30 10.84 -2.68 0.22
N ARG A 31 10.04 -3.42 1.01
CA ARG A 31 8.58 -3.42 0.86
C ARG A 31 7.95 -2.09 1.27
N ALA A 32 8.50 -1.38 2.26
CA ALA A 32 8.01 -0.08 2.68
C ALA A 32 8.29 1.01 1.63
N LEU A 33 9.46 0.97 0.98
CA LEU A 33 9.77 1.85 -0.14
C LEU A 33 8.81 1.64 -1.33
N ASP A 34 8.41 0.40 -1.60
CA ASP A 34 7.43 0.07 -2.64
C ASP A 34 6.00 0.48 -2.24
N LYS A 35 5.57 0.13 -1.02
CA LYS A 35 4.17 0.22 -0.60
C LYS A 35 3.83 1.50 0.16
N ILE A 36 4.63 1.87 1.16
CA ILE A 36 4.36 3.00 2.06
C ILE A 36 4.72 4.31 1.39
N ALA A 37 5.91 4.41 0.79
CA ALA A 37 6.32 5.64 0.11
C ALA A 37 5.41 5.98 -1.10
N PHE A 38 4.75 4.97 -1.67
CA PHE A 38 3.75 5.15 -2.72
C PHE A 38 2.44 5.79 -2.21
N LEU A 39 1.95 5.45 -1.02
CA LEU A 39 0.60 5.84 -0.57
C LEU A 39 0.32 7.34 -0.68
N PRO A 40 1.21 8.26 -0.25
CA PRO A 40 0.93 9.68 -0.39
C PRO A 40 0.89 10.15 -1.84
N PHE A 41 1.70 9.56 -2.73
CA PHE A 41 1.61 9.80 -4.17
C PHE A 41 0.28 9.27 -4.75
N GLY A 42 -0.11 8.05 -4.35
CA GLY A 42 -1.37 7.43 -4.73
C GLY A 42 -2.58 8.32 -4.43
N LEU A 43 -2.59 8.92 -3.24
CA LEU A 43 -3.64 9.82 -2.77
C LEU A 43 -3.62 11.17 -3.51
N LEU A 44 -2.45 11.79 -3.66
CA LEU A 44 -2.36 13.16 -4.16
C LEU A 44 -2.76 13.28 -5.63
N VAL A 45 -2.52 12.23 -6.44
CA VAL A 45 -2.86 12.24 -7.88
C VAL A 45 -4.35 12.47 -8.10
N ASP A 46 -5.20 11.70 -7.40
CA ASP A 46 -6.64 11.88 -7.54
C ASP A 46 -7.16 13.08 -6.74
N LYS A 47 -6.52 13.48 -5.64
CA LYS A 47 -6.84 14.78 -5.00
C LYS A 47 -6.68 15.95 -5.96
N TRP A 48 -5.57 16.00 -6.70
CA TRP A 48 -5.34 17.01 -7.73
C TRP A 48 -6.44 16.96 -8.80
N ARG A 49 -6.74 15.75 -9.33
CA ARG A 49 -7.79 15.59 -10.35
C ARG A 49 -9.16 16.03 -9.85
N TRP A 50 -9.52 15.71 -8.61
CA TRP A 50 -10.80 16.15 -8.03
C TRP A 50 -10.88 17.67 -7.90
N GLN A 51 -9.79 18.33 -7.51
CA GLN A 51 -9.72 19.79 -7.46
C GLN A 51 -9.83 20.43 -8.85
N VAL A 52 -9.25 19.79 -9.86
CA VAL A 52 -9.37 20.22 -11.26
C VAL A 52 -10.79 20.02 -11.79
N PHE A 53 -11.36 18.83 -11.61
CA PHE A 53 -12.68 18.48 -12.12
C PHE A 53 -13.82 19.24 -11.43
N SER A 54 -13.66 19.61 -10.16
CA SER A 54 -14.63 20.46 -9.46
C SER A 54 -14.52 21.94 -9.82
N GLY A 55 -13.47 22.36 -10.55
CA GLY A 55 -13.16 23.76 -10.85
C GLY A 55 -12.53 24.53 -9.69
N ALA A 56 -12.24 23.88 -8.56
CA ALA A 56 -11.59 24.52 -7.41
C ALA A 56 -10.16 25.02 -7.74
N VAL A 57 -9.47 24.36 -8.68
CA VAL A 57 -8.20 24.83 -9.23
C VAL A 57 -8.43 25.23 -10.70
N PRO A 58 -8.23 26.51 -11.07
CA PRO A 58 -8.34 26.94 -12.47
C PRO A 58 -7.14 26.46 -13.31
N PRO A 59 -7.27 26.36 -14.64
CA PRO A 59 -6.19 25.92 -15.53
C PRO A 59 -4.85 26.62 -15.32
N ALA A 60 -4.88 27.94 -15.05
CA ALA A 60 -3.68 28.75 -14.79
C ALA A 60 -2.94 28.42 -13.49
N ARG A 61 -3.44 27.47 -12.68
CA ARG A 61 -2.86 27.03 -11.40
C ARG A 61 -2.66 25.52 -11.31
N TYR A 62 -2.81 24.80 -12.42
CA TYR A 62 -2.72 23.33 -12.44
C TYR A 62 -1.39 22.83 -11.92
N ASN A 63 -0.29 23.46 -12.29
CA ASN A 63 1.04 22.98 -11.96
C ASN A 63 1.43 23.35 -10.53
N ASP A 64 1.14 24.59 -10.12
CA ASP A 64 1.30 25.03 -8.73
C ASP A 64 0.55 24.13 -7.76
N ALA A 65 -0.74 23.86 -8.01
CA ALA A 65 -1.56 23.00 -7.16
C ALA A 65 -1.00 21.57 -7.06
N TRP A 66 -0.45 21.04 -8.15
CA TRP A 66 0.22 19.74 -8.15
C TRP A 66 1.43 19.74 -7.21
N TRP A 67 2.28 20.76 -7.28
CA TRP A 67 3.46 20.86 -6.43
C TRP A 67 3.13 21.21 -4.98
N GLU A 68 2.06 21.96 -4.71
CA GLU A 68 1.52 22.16 -3.35
C GLU A 68 1.14 20.82 -2.71
N LEU A 69 0.44 19.96 -3.45
CA LEU A 69 0.08 18.62 -2.98
C LEU A 69 1.30 17.71 -2.79
N ARG A 70 2.29 17.78 -3.69
CA ARG A 70 3.56 17.04 -3.58
C ARG A 70 4.32 17.41 -2.33
N ARG A 71 4.46 18.70 -2.03
CA ARG A 71 5.08 19.18 -0.78
C ARG A 71 4.29 18.74 0.43
N ARG A 72 2.96 18.95 0.42
CA ARG A 72 2.10 18.63 1.56
C ARG A 72 2.06 17.14 1.91
N TYR A 73 1.91 16.27 0.92
CA TYR A 73 1.69 14.84 1.16
C TYR A 73 2.96 14.00 1.08
N GLN A 74 3.96 14.39 0.29
CA GLN A 74 5.21 13.60 0.14
C GLN A 74 6.44 14.26 0.75
N GLY A 75 6.42 15.55 1.06
CA GLY A 75 7.64 16.29 1.42
C GLY A 75 8.61 16.46 0.26
N VAL A 76 8.11 16.41 -0.99
CA VAL A 76 8.93 16.50 -2.20
C VAL A 76 8.73 17.84 -2.88
N THR A 77 9.83 18.49 -3.24
CA THR A 77 9.84 19.71 -4.06
C THR A 77 10.46 19.47 -5.43
N ALA A 78 10.20 20.37 -6.36
CA ALA A 78 10.85 20.35 -7.67
C ALA A 78 12.33 20.75 -7.52
N PRO A 79 13.26 20.13 -8.26
CA PRO A 79 14.68 20.49 -8.22
C PRO A 79 14.97 21.85 -8.88
N VAL A 80 14.03 22.36 -9.67
CA VAL A 80 14.10 23.66 -10.35
C VAL A 80 12.74 24.35 -10.24
N PRO A 81 12.68 25.69 -10.31
CA PRO A 81 11.40 26.39 -10.45
C PRO A 81 10.59 25.84 -11.62
N ARG A 82 9.29 25.64 -11.40
CA ARG A 82 8.35 25.16 -12.42
C ARG A 82 7.39 26.30 -12.72
N ALA A 83 7.31 26.67 -13.98
CA ALA A 83 6.41 27.72 -14.43
C ALA A 83 5.02 27.14 -14.70
N GLU A 84 3.96 27.96 -14.69
CA GLU A 84 2.57 27.45 -14.84
C GLU A 84 2.24 26.91 -16.23
N GLN A 85 3.03 27.25 -17.24
CA GLN A 85 2.97 26.61 -18.55
C GLN A 85 3.53 25.17 -18.55
N ALA A 86 4.20 24.74 -17.47
CA ALA A 86 4.56 23.34 -17.29
C ALA A 86 3.31 22.55 -16.90
N PHE A 87 3.12 21.37 -17.50
CA PHE A 87 2.03 20.46 -17.13
C PHE A 87 2.58 19.16 -16.55
N ASP A 88 3.28 19.27 -15.42
CA ASP A 88 3.91 18.15 -14.72
C ASP A 88 2.97 17.00 -14.36
N PRO A 89 1.73 17.25 -13.88
CA PRO A 89 0.75 16.16 -13.72
C PRO A 89 0.55 15.37 -15.04
N GLY A 90 0.61 16.04 -16.20
CA GLY A 90 0.50 15.38 -17.51
C GLY A 90 1.59 14.38 -17.83
N ALA A 91 2.77 14.48 -17.20
CA ALA A 91 3.86 13.51 -17.38
C ALA A 91 3.56 12.15 -16.73
N LYS A 92 2.53 12.05 -15.87
CA LYS A 92 2.09 10.78 -15.31
C LYS A 92 1.01 10.16 -16.20
N PHE A 93 1.34 9.07 -16.91
CA PHE A 93 0.48 8.33 -17.85
C PHE A 93 -1.04 8.30 -17.51
N HIS A 94 -1.40 8.02 -16.26
CA HIS A 94 -2.79 7.91 -15.83
C HIS A 94 -3.59 9.22 -15.90
N ILE A 95 -2.94 10.38 -15.82
CA ILE A 95 -3.59 11.69 -15.93
C ILE A 95 -4.09 11.94 -17.36
N PRO A 96 -3.25 11.97 -18.42
CA PRO A 96 -3.75 12.12 -19.79
C PRO A 96 -4.56 10.91 -20.26
N GLY A 97 -4.29 9.71 -19.72
CA GLY A 97 -5.09 8.50 -19.96
C GLY A 97 -6.41 8.44 -19.17
N ASN A 98 -6.81 9.53 -18.49
CA ASN A 98 -8.02 9.67 -17.67
C ASN A 98 -8.35 8.47 -16.76
N THR A 99 -7.34 7.81 -16.22
CA THR A 99 -7.51 6.59 -15.42
C THR A 99 -7.46 6.93 -13.92
N PRO A 100 -8.54 6.68 -13.13
CA PRO A 100 -8.55 6.85 -11.67
C PRO A 100 -7.34 6.25 -10.96
N TYR A 101 -6.62 7.03 -10.16
CA TYR A 101 -5.42 6.58 -9.45
C TYR A 101 -5.72 6.03 -8.05
N MET A 102 -6.85 6.41 -7.47
CA MET A 102 -7.37 5.96 -6.18
C MET A 102 -7.50 4.43 -6.10
N ARG A 103 -7.70 3.76 -7.24
CA ARG A 103 -7.70 2.30 -7.33
C ARG A 103 -6.43 1.68 -6.75
N TYR A 104 -5.26 2.30 -6.97
CA TYR A 104 -3.99 1.80 -6.45
C TYR A 104 -3.84 2.08 -4.97
N PHE A 105 -4.25 3.26 -4.51
CA PHE A 105 -4.23 3.63 -3.09
C PHE A 105 -5.08 2.67 -2.25
N LEU A 106 -6.34 2.45 -2.66
CA LEU A 106 -7.24 1.53 -1.96
C LEU A 106 -6.78 0.08 -2.08
N ALA A 107 -6.27 -0.34 -3.24
CA ALA A 107 -5.73 -1.70 -3.40
C ALA A 107 -4.54 -1.96 -2.46
N HIS A 108 -3.70 -0.98 -2.18
CA HIS A 108 -2.60 -1.14 -1.21
C HIS A 108 -3.15 -1.37 0.20
N ILE A 109 -4.18 -0.63 0.62
CA ILE A 109 -4.80 -0.82 1.94
C ILE A 109 -5.48 -2.19 2.02
N LEU A 110 -6.33 -2.50 1.04
CA LEU A 110 -7.05 -3.77 0.96
C LEU A 110 -6.10 -4.97 0.89
N GLN A 111 -4.93 -4.83 0.25
CA GLN A 111 -3.93 -5.89 0.19
C GLN A 111 -3.51 -6.35 1.59
N PHE A 112 -3.21 -5.42 2.50
CA PHE A 112 -2.81 -5.77 3.87
C PHE A 112 -4.01 -6.24 4.70
N GLN A 113 -5.18 -5.62 4.54
CA GLN A 113 -6.40 -6.04 5.24
C GLN A 113 -6.81 -7.48 4.87
N PHE A 114 -6.75 -7.84 3.59
CA PHE A 114 -6.98 -9.21 3.13
C PHE A 114 -5.90 -10.18 3.64
N HIS A 115 -4.63 -9.77 3.61
CA HIS A 115 -3.54 -10.62 4.10
C HIS A 115 -3.69 -10.91 5.60
N GLU A 116 -4.00 -9.91 6.43
CA GLU A 116 -4.27 -10.09 7.86
C GLU A 116 -5.46 -11.04 8.12
N ALA A 117 -6.57 -10.82 7.43
CA ALA A 117 -7.74 -11.70 7.56
C ALA A 117 -7.40 -13.15 7.17
N ALA A 118 -6.66 -13.35 6.08
CA ALA A 118 -6.23 -14.65 5.60
C ALA A 118 -5.31 -15.34 6.61
N CYS A 119 -4.36 -14.61 7.19
CA CYS A 119 -3.44 -15.13 8.21
C CYS A 119 -4.16 -15.54 9.48
N ARG A 120 -5.12 -14.73 9.94
CA ARG A 120 -5.98 -15.06 11.08
C ARG A 120 -6.79 -16.33 10.82
N GLN A 121 -7.41 -16.44 9.64
CA GLN A 121 -8.14 -17.65 9.23
C GLN A 121 -7.24 -18.89 9.13
N ALA A 122 -5.96 -18.71 8.77
CA ALA A 122 -4.97 -19.77 8.75
C ALA A 122 -4.48 -20.18 10.15
N GLY A 123 -4.91 -19.51 11.22
CA GLY A 123 -4.44 -19.75 12.58
C GLY A 123 -3.03 -19.26 12.87
N TRP A 124 -2.48 -18.36 12.04
CA TRP A 124 -1.14 -17.81 12.24
C TRP A 124 -1.09 -16.86 13.43
N GLN A 125 -0.15 -17.07 14.35
CA GLN A 125 0.03 -16.26 15.57
C GLN A 125 1.32 -15.43 15.59
N GLY A 126 2.19 -15.59 14.58
CA GLY A 126 3.45 -14.86 14.49
C GLY A 126 3.32 -13.48 13.86
N PRO A 127 4.45 -12.80 13.59
CA PRO A 127 4.47 -11.51 12.89
C PRO A 127 3.79 -11.60 11.52
N LEU A 128 2.96 -10.61 11.18
CA LEU A 128 2.12 -10.65 9.99
C LEU A 128 2.93 -10.75 8.68
N HIS A 129 4.12 -10.16 8.63
CA HIS A 129 5.01 -10.19 7.47
C HIS A 129 5.62 -11.56 7.17
N ARG A 130 5.64 -12.47 8.17
CA ARG A 130 6.11 -13.86 8.03
C ARG A 130 5.00 -14.86 7.75
N CYS A 131 3.74 -14.43 7.83
CA CYS A 131 2.62 -15.32 7.53
C CYS A 131 2.66 -15.78 6.07
N SER A 132 2.50 -17.10 5.88
CA SER A 132 2.19 -17.68 4.58
C SER A 132 0.91 -18.50 4.62
N ILE A 133 -0.04 -18.16 3.74
CA ILE A 133 -1.30 -18.90 3.54
C ILE A 133 -1.18 -20.01 2.49
N TYR A 134 0.02 -20.29 1.99
CA TYR A 134 0.26 -21.31 0.98
C TYR A 134 -0.25 -22.69 1.43
N GLY A 135 -1.04 -23.34 0.57
CA GLY A 135 -1.62 -24.66 0.82
C GLY A 135 -2.84 -24.66 1.75
N ASN A 136 -3.27 -23.52 2.28
CA ASN A 136 -4.44 -23.46 3.14
C ASN A 136 -5.75 -23.47 2.30
N ARG A 137 -6.39 -24.63 2.24
CA ARG A 137 -7.62 -24.84 1.45
C ARG A 137 -8.83 -24.08 2.02
N ASP A 138 -8.91 -23.93 3.33
CA ASP A 138 -10.05 -23.26 3.97
C ASP A 138 -10.03 -21.76 3.71
N VAL A 139 -8.86 -21.12 3.85
CA VAL A 139 -8.64 -19.72 3.45
C VAL A 139 -8.94 -19.55 1.96
N GLY A 140 -8.46 -20.47 1.12
CA GLY A 140 -8.73 -20.46 -0.32
C GLY A 140 -10.22 -20.54 -0.66
N ALA A 141 -10.98 -21.40 0.01
CA ALA A 141 -12.43 -21.54 -0.18
C ALA A 141 -13.17 -20.25 0.21
N ARG A 142 -12.81 -19.64 1.34
CA ARG A 142 -13.39 -18.34 1.78
C ARG A 142 -13.07 -17.20 0.81
N PHE A 143 -11.83 -17.15 0.33
CA PHE A 143 -11.41 -16.13 -0.63
C PHE A 143 -12.13 -16.32 -1.97
N LYS A 144 -12.24 -17.56 -2.46
CA LYS A 144 -12.99 -17.91 -3.67
C LYS A 144 -14.45 -17.49 -3.58
N ALA A 145 -15.11 -17.78 -2.45
CA ALA A 145 -16.50 -17.38 -2.24
C ALA A 145 -16.70 -15.86 -2.34
N MET A 146 -15.78 -15.06 -1.80
CA MET A 146 -15.80 -13.60 -1.97
C MET A 146 -15.58 -13.17 -3.43
N LEU A 147 -14.62 -13.79 -4.13
CA LEU A 147 -14.35 -13.48 -5.54
C LEU A 147 -15.53 -13.82 -6.46
N GLU A 148 -16.23 -14.93 -6.20
CA GLU A 148 -17.40 -15.38 -6.97
C GLU A 148 -18.57 -14.39 -6.90
N MET A 149 -18.62 -13.52 -5.87
CA MET A 149 -19.63 -12.46 -5.79
C MET A 149 -19.48 -11.44 -6.93
N GLY A 150 -18.27 -11.26 -7.48
CA GLY A 150 -18.00 -10.27 -8.52
C GLY A 150 -18.55 -8.88 -8.17
N ALA A 151 -19.31 -8.28 -9.08
CA ALA A 151 -20.01 -7.01 -8.85
C ALA A 151 -21.50 -7.18 -8.48
N SER A 152 -21.95 -8.39 -8.14
CA SER A 152 -23.36 -8.67 -7.82
C SER A 152 -23.80 -8.14 -6.45
N ARG A 153 -22.85 -7.76 -5.59
CA ARG A 153 -23.09 -7.24 -4.24
C ARG A 153 -22.27 -5.96 -4.02
N PRO A 154 -22.74 -5.04 -3.15
CA PRO A 154 -21.95 -3.90 -2.73
C PRO A 154 -20.60 -4.34 -2.16
N TRP A 155 -19.54 -3.59 -2.49
CA TRP A 155 -18.17 -3.92 -2.04
C TRP A 155 -18.02 -4.11 -0.51
N PRO A 156 -18.75 -3.42 0.38
CA PRO A 156 -18.65 -3.67 1.83
C PRO A 156 -19.12 -5.07 2.23
N GLU A 157 -20.08 -5.64 1.49
CA GLU A 157 -20.56 -7.01 1.74
C GLU A 157 -19.54 -8.04 1.24
N ALA A 158 -18.96 -7.83 0.06
CA ALA A 158 -17.87 -8.67 -0.43
C ALA A 158 -16.65 -8.62 0.50
N LEU A 159 -16.25 -7.43 0.96
CA LEU A 159 -15.17 -7.26 1.93
C LEU A 159 -15.46 -8.00 3.24
N ALA A 160 -16.68 -7.91 3.76
CA ALA A 160 -17.08 -8.58 5.00
C ALA A 160 -17.13 -10.11 4.84
N ALA A 161 -17.53 -10.63 3.67
CA ALA A 161 -17.57 -12.06 3.40
C ALA A 161 -16.20 -12.74 3.58
N PHE A 162 -15.11 -12.03 3.28
CA PHE A 162 -13.76 -12.55 3.50
C PHE A 162 -13.11 -12.06 4.80
N THR A 163 -13.22 -10.77 5.13
CA THR A 163 -12.45 -10.19 6.26
C THR A 163 -13.20 -10.16 7.58
N GLY A 164 -14.53 -10.26 7.54
CA GLY A 164 -15.43 -9.96 8.66
C GLY A 164 -15.69 -8.47 8.88
N ALA A 165 -15.02 -7.57 8.15
CA ALA A 165 -15.17 -6.12 8.29
C ALA A 165 -15.91 -5.51 7.08
N ARG A 166 -16.73 -4.48 7.31
CA ARG A 166 -17.41 -3.74 6.23
C ARG A 166 -16.66 -2.48 5.77
N ALA A 167 -15.67 -2.05 6.54
CA ALA A 167 -14.89 -0.84 6.26
C ALA A 167 -13.48 -1.20 5.77
N ILE A 168 -12.95 -0.36 4.88
CA ILE A 168 -11.53 -0.41 4.52
C ILE A 168 -10.71 0.09 5.71
N ASP A 169 -9.72 -0.69 6.13
CA ASP A 169 -8.91 -0.43 7.32
C ASP A 169 -7.41 -0.51 7.00
N ALA A 170 -6.65 0.51 7.41
CA ALA A 170 -5.21 0.60 7.22
C ALA A 170 -4.38 0.02 8.39
N HIS A 171 -5.01 -0.45 9.47
CA HIS A 171 -4.36 -1.02 10.65
C HIS A 171 -3.38 -2.15 10.29
N ALA A 172 -3.80 -3.04 9.37
CA ALA A 172 -2.99 -4.17 8.93
C ALA A 172 -1.64 -3.75 8.32
N ILE A 173 -1.54 -2.54 7.76
CA ILE A 173 -0.27 -1.97 7.32
C ILE A 173 0.66 -1.78 8.53
N GLY A 174 0.16 -1.14 9.60
CA GLY A 174 0.92 -0.93 10.82
C GLY A 174 1.38 -2.25 11.44
N ALA A 175 0.50 -3.24 11.52
CA ALA A 175 0.84 -4.57 12.03
C ALA A 175 1.92 -5.26 11.16
N TYR A 176 1.84 -5.15 9.84
CA TYR A 176 2.82 -5.75 8.92
C TYR A 176 4.22 -5.13 9.06
N PHE A 177 4.30 -3.81 9.21
CA PHE A 177 5.57 -3.08 9.29
C PHE A 177 6.05 -2.80 10.72
N ALA A 178 5.39 -3.35 11.74
CA ALA A 178 5.70 -3.06 13.15
C ALA A 178 7.19 -3.20 13.51
N PRO A 179 7.92 -4.27 13.09
CA PRO A 179 9.35 -4.38 13.38
C PRO A 179 10.19 -3.27 12.73
N LEU A 180 9.87 -2.91 11.49
CA LEU A 180 10.55 -1.83 10.78
C LEU A 180 10.26 -0.47 11.43
N MET A 181 9.02 -0.23 11.83
CA MET A 181 8.63 1.00 12.51
C MET A 181 9.37 1.15 13.84
N ALA A 182 9.44 0.09 14.66
CA ALA A 182 10.21 0.11 15.89
C ALA A 182 11.69 0.44 15.64
N TRP A 183 12.29 -0.17 14.62
CA TRP A 183 13.67 0.11 14.23
C TRP A 183 13.85 1.56 13.74
N LEU A 184 12.95 2.08 12.89
CA LEU A 184 13.00 3.45 12.39
C LEU A 184 12.87 4.50 13.49
N VAL A 185 12.05 4.25 14.51
CA VAL A 185 11.92 5.12 15.69
C VAL A 185 13.26 5.21 16.42
N GLU A 186 13.96 4.09 16.60
CA GLU A 186 15.28 4.06 17.21
C GLU A 186 16.31 4.83 16.37
N GLN A 187 16.37 4.55 15.06
CA GLN A 187 17.34 5.19 14.16
C GLN A 187 17.11 6.69 13.98
N ASN A 188 15.88 7.17 14.20
CA ASN A 188 15.55 8.58 14.08
C ASN A 188 15.60 9.34 15.40
N LYS A 189 16.10 8.73 16.50
CA LYS A 189 16.37 9.48 17.73
C LYS A 189 17.33 10.65 17.44
N GLY A 190 16.96 11.84 17.92
CA GLY A 190 17.72 13.07 17.70
C GLY A 190 17.58 13.67 16.29
N ARG A 191 16.75 13.10 15.41
CA ARG A 191 16.43 13.68 14.09
C ARG A 191 15.10 14.42 14.14
N GLN A 192 14.96 15.43 13.29
CA GLN A 192 13.67 16.05 13.01
C GLN A 192 12.90 15.17 12.02
N CYS A 193 11.76 14.65 12.44
CA CYS A 193 10.85 13.88 11.58
C CYS A 193 9.72 14.79 11.08
N GLY A 194 9.57 14.87 9.76
CA GLY A 194 8.66 15.80 9.09
C GLY A 194 9.41 16.70 8.12
N TRP A 195 8.68 17.63 7.50
CA TRP A 195 9.18 18.61 6.55
C TRP A 195 8.35 19.89 6.63
#